data_AF-A0A7R9H3M1-F1
#
_entry.id   AF-A0A7R9H3M1-F1
#
_cell.length_a   1.000
_cell.length_b   1.000
_cell.length_c   1.000
_cell.angle_alpha   90.00
_cell.angle_beta   90.00
_cell.angle_gamma   90.00
#
_symmetry.space_group_name_H-M   'P 1'
#
loop_
_entity.id
_entity.type
_entity.pdbx_description
1 polymer ?
#
loop_
_entity_poly.entity_id
_entity_poly.type
_entity_poly.pdbx_seq_one_letter_code
_entity_poly.pdbx_strand_id
1 'polypeptide(L)'
;RDCNENIPIYNYVSGPNTLTFQENTDLVLERILEVPSAQAIWYPWGIPFRSVFWYRVFAIFVHVIPGALLDIAFIIKGSPPMLIKIYRKIDKYMVSMKYFTRFNWNFDNHNCMSLYQSLTPEDQEIFYFDSNAYDWRDYIRNSIDGGRVHLFKESIDTIPAGKSRLMKFYIAQQIINVLLFGLVAWVSWRILHNVRLF
;
A
#
# COMPACT_ATOMS: atom_id res chain seq x y z
N ARG A 1 -42.40 -28.08 -19.48
CA ARG A 1 -41.30 -27.11 -19.68
C ARG A 1 -40.76 -26.83 -18.29
N ASP A 2 -39.69 -27.52 -17.92
CA ASP A 2 -39.12 -27.44 -16.59
C ASP A 2 -38.42 -26.08 -16.41
N CYS A 3 -38.97 -25.23 -15.55
CA CYS A 3 -38.44 -23.90 -15.24
C CYS A 3 -37.27 -23.96 -14.23
N ASN A 4 -36.35 -24.90 -14.41
CA ASN A 4 -35.20 -25.11 -13.52
C ASN A 4 -33.91 -25.43 -14.28
N GLU A 5 -33.68 -24.82 -15.45
CA GLU A 5 -32.33 -24.76 -16.00
C GLU A 5 -31.53 -23.72 -15.18
N ASN A 6 -30.75 -24.20 -14.21
CA ASN A 6 -29.77 -23.38 -13.51
C ASN A 6 -28.78 -22.84 -14.55
N ILE A 7 -28.92 -21.57 -14.92
CA ILE A 7 -27.98 -20.89 -15.82
C ILE A 7 -26.57 -20.98 -15.20
N PRO A 8 -25.56 -21.54 -15.91
CA PRO A 8 -24.23 -21.67 -15.36
C PRO A 8 -23.62 -20.29 -15.11
N ILE A 9 -23.16 -20.06 -13.87
CA ILE A 9 -22.49 -18.83 -13.45
C ILE A 9 -20.98 -19.03 -13.61
N TYR A 10 -20.33 -18.10 -14.31
CA TYR A 10 -18.88 -18.09 -14.51
C TYR A 10 -18.26 -16.98 -13.68
N ASN A 11 -17.69 -17.35 -12.53
CA ASN A 11 -16.98 -16.41 -11.67
C ASN A 11 -15.50 -16.38 -12.06
N TYR A 12 -15.06 -15.24 -12.57
CA TYR A 12 -13.64 -14.98 -12.79
C TYR A 12 -13.06 -14.29 -11.56
N VAL A 13 -12.28 -15.04 -10.79
CA VAL A 13 -11.68 -14.66 -9.52
C VAL A 13 -10.26 -15.21 -9.48
N SER A 14 -9.40 -14.64 -8.63
CA SER A 14 -8.05 -15.17 -8.43
C SER A 14 -8.12 -16.66 -8.06
N GLY A 15 -7.43 -17.49 -8.83
CA GLY A 15 -7.28 -18.91 -8.58
C GLY A 15 -6.34 -19.17 -7.39
N PRO A 16 -5.86 -20.41 -7.20
CA PRO A 16 -4.89 -20.74 -6.14
C PRO A 16 -3.59 -19.92 -6.19
N ASN A 17 -3.26 -19.28 -7.31
CA ASN A 17 -2.18 -18.30 -7.38
C ASN A 17 -2.57 -16.98 -6.66
N THR A 18 -2.58 -16.99 -5.33
CA THR A 18 -2.93 -15.83 -4.51
C THR A 18 -1.70 -15.09 -3.99
N LEU A 19 -1.81 -13.76 -3.86
CA LEU A 19 -0.79 -12.91 -3.26
C LEU A 19 -1.21 -12.47 -1.86
N THR A 20 -0.37 -12.69 -0.85
CA THR A 20 -0.65 -12.19 0.50
C THR A 20 -0.52 -10.67 0.56
N PHE A 21 -1.17 -10.05 1.55
CA PHE A 21 -1.06 -8.59 1.75
C PHE A 21 0.39 -8.13 1.97
N GLN A 22 1.20 -8.95 2.66
CA GLN A 22 2.60 -8.64 2.92
C GLN A 22 3.41 -8.69 1.61
N GLU A 23 3.30 -9.77 0.85
CA GLU A 23 4.01 -9.91 -0.44
C GLU A 23 3.61 -8.80 -1.43
N ASN A 24 2.33 -8.45 -1.49
CA ASN A 24 1.85 -7.32 -2.28
C ASN A 24 2.52 -6.01 -1.84
N THR A 25 2.58 -5.76 -0.53
CA THR A 25 3.19 -4.54 0.02
C THR A 25 4.67 -4.48 -0.31
N ASP A 26 5.38 -5.62 -0.23
CA ASP A 26 6.81 -5.70 -0.50
C ASP A 26 7.11 -5.46 -1.99
N LEU A 27 6.36 -6.10 -2.90
CA LEU A 27 6.48 -5.89 -4.35
C LEU A 27 6.17 -4.44 -4.76
N VAL A 28 5.13 -3.84 -4.15
CA VAL A 28 4.78 -2.44 -4.39
C VAL A 28 5.89 -1.51 -3.89
N LEU A 29 6.40 -1.74 -2.68
CA LEU A 29 7.47 -0.93 -2.11
C LEU A 29 8.75 -1.03 -2.94
N GLU A 30 9.14 -2.24 -3.34
CA GLU A 30 10.28 -2.50 -4.21
C GLU A 30 10.20 -1.62 -5.46
N ARG A 31 9.07 -1.68 -6.18
CA ARG A 31 8.91 -0.91 -7.41
C ARG A 31 8.83 0.61 -7.17
N ILE A 32 8.16 1.07 -6.11
CA ILE A 32 8.12 2.50 -5.76
C ILE A 32 9.52 3.05 -5.49
N LEU A 33 10.41 2.25 -4.89
CA LEU A 33 11.80 2.64 -4.64
C LEU A 33 12.65 2.65 -5.92
N GLU A 34 12.33 1.82 -6.90
CA GLU A 34 12.98 1.83 -8.22
C GLU A 34 12.58 3.05 -9.07
N VAL A 35 11.28 3.39 -9.07
CA VAL A 35 10.69 4.48 -9.86
C VAL A 35 10.00 5.55 -9.00
N PRO A 36 10.73 6.18 -8.06
CA PRO A 36 10.13 7.11 -7.12
C PRO A 36 9.53 8.32 -7.82
N SER A 37 8.43 8.82 -7.26
CA SER A 37 7.79 10.06 -7.70
C SER A 37 8.65 11.27 -7.35
N ALA A 38 8.75 12.24 -8.27
CA ALA A 38 9.39 13.52 -7.98
C ALA A 38 8.53 14.40 -7.05
N GLN A 39 7.24 14.07 -6.92
CA GLN A 39 6.25 14.75 -6.09
C GLN A 39 6.10 14.13 -4.70
N ALA A 40 6.85 13.06 -4.38
CA ALA A 40 6.77 12.39 -3.08
C ALA A 40 6.90 13.39 -1.91
N ILE A 41 6.10 13.24 -0.86
CA ILE A 41 6.15 14.15 0.30
C ILE A 41 7.01 13.62 1.44
N TRP A 42 7.30 12.32 1.44
CA TRP A 42 8.10 11.65 2.45
C TRP A 42 8.66 10.30 1.94
N TYR A 43 9.51 9.65 2.73
CA TYR A 43 10.00 8.29 2.45
C TYR A 43 8.85 7.27 2.62
N PRO A 44 8.66 6.32 1.68
CA PRO A 44 7.60 5.33 1.79
C PRO A 44 7.96 4.28 2.86
N TRP A 45 7.31 4.35 4.01
CA TRP A 45 7.38 3.33 5.05
C TRP A 45 6.02 3.17 5.74
N GLY A 46 5.80 2.04 6.39
CA GLY A 46 4.58 1.78 7.13
C GLY A 46 4.72 0.58 8.05
N ILE A 47 3.81 0.48 9.02
CA ILE A 47 3.71 -0.66 9.93
C ILE A 47 2.29 -1.22 9.81
N PRO A 48 2.12 -2.50 9.46
CA PRO A 48 0.79 -3.10 9.43
C PRO A 48 0.29 -3.30 10.87
N PHE A 49 -0.92 -2.83 11.15
CA PHE A 49 -1.58 -3.02 12.45
C PHE A 49 -2.75 -4.00 12.32
N ARG A 50 -2.73 -5.06 13.14
CA ARG A 50 -3.89 -5.98 13.27
C ARG A 50 -5.04 -5.38 14.09
N SER A 51 -4.72 -4.43 14.98
CA SER A 51 -5.68 -3.77 15.85
C SER A 51 -5.98 -2.35 15.38
N VAL A 52 -7.27 -2.05 15.21
CA VAL A 52 -7.75 -0.69 14.88
C VAL A 52 -7.42 0.31 15.98
N PHE A 53 -7.41 -0.13 17.24
CA PHE A 53 -7.03 0.73 18.36
C PHE A 53 -5.59 1.22 18.22
N TRP A 54 -4.65 0.29 18.03
CA TRP A 54 -3.23 0.63 17.87
C TRP A 54 -2.97 1.44 16.61
N TYR A 55 -3.64 1.10 15.49
CA TYR A 55 -3.61 1.91 14.28
C TYR A 55 -3.99 3.37 14.56
N ARG A 56 -5.12 3.61 15.27
CA ARG A 56 -5.58 4.97 15.57
C ARG A 56 -4.61 5.73 16.46
N VAL A 57 -4.07 5.07 17.49
CA VAL A 57 -3.06 5.67 18.38
C VAL A 57 -1.84 6.09 17.57
N PHE A 58 -1.27 5.19 16.76
CA PHE A 58 -0.11 5.51 15.92
C PHE A 58 -0.42 6.56 14.84
N ALA A 59 -1.60 6.51 14.21
CA ALA A 59 -2.00 7.48 13.20
C ALA A 59 -2.05 8.91 13.75
N ILE A 60 -2.41 9.10 15.03
CA ILE A 60 -2.37 10.42 15.67
C ILE A 60 -0.92 10.95 15.69
N PHE A 61 0.03 10.14 16.14
CA PHE A 61 1.43 10.55 16.30
C PHE A 61 2.22 10.63 15.00
N VAL A 62 1.93 9.77 14.03
CA VAL A 62 2.72 9.65 12.78
C VAL A 62 2.08 10.42 11.62
N HIS A 63 0.75 10.58 11.61
CA HIS A 63 0.05 11.29 10.54
C HIS A 63 -0.57 12.61 11.00
N VAL A 64 -1.43 12.60 12.01
CA VAL A 64 -2.24 13.79 12.37
C VAL A 64 -1.38 14.91 12.93
N ILE A 65 -0.57 14.64 13.97
CA ILE A 65 0.28 15.67 14.58
C ILE A 65 1.33 16.20 13.58
N PRO A 66 2.12 15.37 12.89
CA PRO A 66 3.11 15.87 11.92
C PRO A 66 2.45 16.58 10.73
N GLY A 67 1.31 16.05 10.25
CA GLY A 67 0.54 16.67 9.18
C GLY A 67 0.01 18.06 9.55
N ALA A 68 -0.49 18.24 10.76
CA ALA A 68 -0.98 19.52 11.25
C ALA A 68 0.15 20.54 11.38
N LEU A 69 1.31 20.13 11.92
CA LEU A 69 2.48 21.00 12.04
C LEU A 69 2.98 21.48 10.67
N LEU A 70 3.03 20.59 9.67
CA LEU A 70 3.41 20.93 8.31
C LEU A 70 2.37 21.82 7.62
N ASP A 71 1.07 21.56 7.82
CA ASP A 71 0.00 22.40 7.29
C ASP A 71 0.05 23.82 7.90
N ILE A 72 0.34 23.95 9.20
CA ILE A 72 0.57 25.26 9.85
C ILE A 72 1.79 25.96 9.21
N ALA A 73 2.88 25.23 8.98
CA ALA A 73 4.07 25.79 8.31
C ALA A 73 3.76 26.25 6.88
N PHE A 74 2.90 25.55 6.14
CA PHE A 74 2.42 26.00 4.83
C PHE A 74 1.60 27.28 4.94
N ILE A 75 0.66 27.36 5.89
CA ILE A 75 -0.14 28.56 6.12
C ILE A 75 0.75 29.77 6.42
N ILE A 76 1.74 29.62 7.30
CA ILE A 76 2.70 30.69 7.63
C ILE A 76 3.49 31.14 6.38
N LYS A 77 3.78 30.23 5.46
CA LYS A 77 4.44 30.51 4.17
C LYS A 77 3.48 30.98 3.06
N GLY A 78 2.20 31.24 3.38
CA GLY A 78 1.19 31.65 2.39
C GLY A 78 0.72 30.53 1.45
N SER A 79 1.04 29.28 1.75
CA SER A 79 0.61 28.10 0.99
C SER A 79 -0.62 27.45 1.64
N PRO A 80 -1.53 26.84 0.85
CA PRO A 80 -2.72 26.20 1.40
C PRO A 80 -2.38 24.91 2.17
N PRO A 81 -3.08 24.60 3.27
CA PRO A 81 -2.93 23.34 3.98
C PRO A 81 -3.51 22.17 3.17
N MET A 82 -2.82 21.04 3.16
CA MET A 82 -3.12 19.88 2.33
C MET A 82 -3.10 18.55 3.10
N LEU A 83 -2.18 18.36 4.03
CA LEU A 83 -1.86 17.05 4.60
C LEU A 83 -3.00 16.48 5.45
N ILE A 84 -3.65 17.29 6.29
CA ILE A 84 -4.79 16.83 7.09
C ILE A 84 -5.95 16.39 6.20
N LYS A 85 -6.16 17.05 5.05
CA LYS A 85 -7.19 16.65 4.08
C LYS A 85 -6.84 15.31 3.45
N ILE A 86 -5.58 15.08 3.11
CA ILE A 86 -5.10 13.80 2.57
C ILE A 86 -5.29 12.69 3.61
N TYR A 87 -4.84 12.89 4.85
CA TYR A 87 -4.95 11.86 5.89
C TYR A 87 -6.40 11.50 6.23
N ARG A 88 -7.35 12.45 6.18
CA ARG A 88 -8.78 12.14 6.31
C ARG A 88 -9.31 11.26 5.18
N LYS A 89 -8.83 11.43 3.95
CA LYS A 89 -9.20 10.57 2.82
C LYS A 89 -8.62 9.17 2.99
N ILE A 90 -7.35 9.08 3.40
CA ILE A 90 -6.68 7.81 3.70
C ILE A 90 -7.42 7.06 4.81
N ASP A 91 -7.75 7.70 5.92
CA ASP A 91 -8.47 7.06 7.04
C ASP A 91 -9.83 6.51 6.60
N LYS A 92 -10.62 7.30 5.86
CA LYS A 92 -11.90 6.83 5.27
C LYS A 92 -11.71 5.60 4.39
N TYR A 93 -10.69 5.60 3.53
CA TYR A 93 -10.37 4.47 2.67
C TYR A 93 -9.97 3.23 3.47
N MET A 94 -9.12 3.38 4.49
CA MET A 94 -8.69 2.27 5.35
C MET A 94 -9.88 1.66 6.10
N VAL A 95 -10.82 2.49 6.57
CA VAL A 95 -12.05 2.02 7.22
C VAL A 95 -12.92 1.21 6.26
N SER A 96 -13.10 1.65 5.01
CA SER A 96 -13.85 0.89 4.01
C SER A 96 -13.16 -0.41 3.60
N MET A 97 -11.83 -0.40 3.50
CA MET A 97 -11.05 -1.59 3.12
C MET A 97 -10.97 -2.65 4.21
N LYS A 98 -11.16 -2.27 5.49
CA LYS A 98 -10.99 -3.15 6.65
C LYS A 98 -11.75 -4.48 6.54
N TYR A 99 -12.97 -4.46 6.00
CA TYR A 99 -13.76 -5.68 5.85
C TYR A 99 -13.12 -6.63 4.83
N PHE A 100 -12.68 -6.10 3.69
CA PHE A 100 -12.12 -6.87 2.60
C PHE A 100 -10.71 -7.39 2.90
N THR A 101 -9.90 -6.63 3.64
CA THR A 101 -8.51 -7.00 3.94
C THR A 101 -8.34 -7.88 5.18
N ARG A 102 -9.39 -8.05 5.99
CA ARG A 102 -9.30 -8.86 7.23
C ARG A 102 -9.61 -10.33 7.02
N PHE A 103 -10.44 -10.65 6.04
CA PHE A 103 -10.89 -12.03 5.79
C PHE A 103 -10.26 -12.56 4.53
N ASN A 104 -9.96 -13.86 4.52
CA ASN A 104 -9.64 -14.57 3.30
C ASN A 104 -10.95 -14.90 2.60
N TRP A 105 -11.06 -14.53 1.34
CA TRP A 105 -12.23 -14.76 0.53
C TRP A 105 -11.92 -15.89 -0.44
N ASN A 106 -12.62 -17.01 -0.27
CA ASN A 106 -12.57 -18.12 -1.21
C ASN A 106 -13.83 -18.06 -2.05
N PHE A 107 -13.66 -17.91 -3.35
CA PHE A 107 -14.75 -17.91 -4.32
C PHE A 107 -14.60 -19.14 -5.21
N ASP A 108 -15.71 -19.81 -5.47
CA ASP A 108 -15.73 -20.91 -6.43
C ASP A 108 -15.63 -20.35 -7.85
N ASN A 109 -14.65 -20.88 -8.60
CA ASN A 109 -14.37 -20.54 -9.99
C ASN A 109 -14.40 -21.77 -10.92
N HIS A 110 -14.96 -22.89 -10.46
CA HIS A 110 -14.94 -24.17 -11.17
C HIS A 110 -15.39 -24.05 -12.63
N ASN A 111 -16.57 -23.45 -12.87
CA ASN A 111 -17.10 -23.28 -14.22
C ASN A 111 -16.17 -22.45 -15.14
N CYS A 112 -15.52 -21.42 -14.60
CA CYS A 112 -14.59 -20.58 -15.36
C CYS A 112 -13.31 -21.34 -15.74
N MET A 113 -12.76 -22.11 -14.80
CA MET A 113 -11.59 -22.94 -15.05
C MET A 113 -11.90 -24.09 -16.03
N SER A 114 -13.05 -24.74 -15.88
CA SER A 114 -13.50 -25.78 -16.81
C SER A 114 -13.72 -25.23 -18.22
N LEU A 115 -14.27 -24.02 -18.36
CA LEU A 115 -14.41 -23.36 -19.66
C LEU A 115 -13.04 -23.10 -20.28
N TYR A 116 -12.10 -22.53 -19.54
CA TYR A 116 -10.75 -22.27 -20.04
C TYR A 116 -10.05 -23.55 -20.50
N GLN A 117 -10.17 -24.64 -19.72
CA GLN A 117 -9.61 -25.95 -20.06
C GLN A 117 -10.26 -26.61 -21.29
N SER A 118 -11.49 -26.21 -21.65
CA SER A 118 -12.19 -26.72 -22.83
C SER A 118 -11.81 -26.01 -24.14
N LEU A 119 -11.13 -24.86 -24.05
CA LEU A 119 -10.67 -24.10 -25.22
C LEU A 119 -9.51 -24.83 -25.93
N THR A 120 -9.37 -24.60 -27.23
CA THR A 120 -8.19 -25.05 -27.96
C THR A 120 -6.97 -24.21 -27.55
N PRO A 121 -5.74 -24.69 -27.79
CA PRO A 121 -4.54 -23.90 -27.51
C PRO A 121 -4.55 -22.52 -28.19
N GLU A 122 -5.03 -22.43 -29.43
CA GLU A 122 -5.16 -21.16 -30.16
C GLU A 122 -6.16 -20.21 -29.47
N ASP A 123 -7.31 -20.73 -29.04
CA ASP A 123 -8.31 -19.94 -28.33
C ASP A 123 -7.82 -19.51 -26.93
N GLN A 124 -7.03 -20.33 -26.24
CA GLN A 124 -6.40 -19.95 -24.97
C GLN A 124 -5.41 -18.79 -25.13
N GLU A 125 -4.67 -18.75 -26.25
CA GLU A 125 -3.77 -17.63 -26.56
C GLU A 125 -4.54 -16.34 -26.88
N ILE A 126 -5.66 -16.44 -27.60
CA ILE A 126 -6.51 -15.28 -27.94
C ILE A 126 -7.25 -14.77 -26.70
N PHE A 127 -7.81 -15.69 -25.90
CA PHE A 127 -8.61 -15.41 -24.72
C PHE A 127 -7.84 -15.81 -23.45
N TYR A 128 -6.82 -15.00 -23.13
CA TYR A 128 -5.97 -15.24 -21.97
C TYR A 128 -6.65 -14.85 -20.65
N PHE A 129 -7.34 -15.80 -20.02
CA PHE A 129 -7.98 -15.63 -18.70
C PHE A 129 -7.67 -16.77 -17.73
N ASP A 130 -6.51 -17.41 -17.84
CA ASP A 130 -6.05 -18.33 -16.78
C ASP A 130 -5.67 -17.53 -15.53
N SER A 131 -6.51 -17.68 -14.50
CA SER A 131 -6.29 -17.04 -13.20
C SER A 131 -5.01 -17.47 -12.48
N ASN A 132 -4.38 -18.57 -12.89
CA ASN A 132 -3.17 -19.09 -12.28
C ASN A 132 -1.89 -18.65 -12.97
N ALA A 133 -1.96 -18.19 -14.21
CA ALA A 133 -0.78 -17.90 -15.02
C ALA A 133 -0.21 -16.47 -14.79
N TYR A 134 -0.84 -15.66 -13.93
CA TYR A 134 -0.39 -14.30 -13.65
C TYR A 134 0.93 -14.22 -12.88
N ASP A 135 1.88 -13.44 -13.42
CA ASP A 135 3.03 -12.97 -12.67
C ASP A 135 2.64 -11.71 -11.87
N TRP A 136 2.53 -11.86 -10.55
CA TRP A 136 2.19 -10.77 -9.64
C TRP A 136 3.20 -9.62 -9.65
N ARG A 137 4.49 -9.90 -9.87
CA ARG A 137 5.54 -8.88 -9.93
C ARG A 137 5.36 -8.03 -11.17
N ASP A 138 5.17 -8.64 -12.33
CA ASP A 138 4.94 -7.90 -13.58
C ASP A 138 3.61 -7.13 -13.55
N TYR A 139 2.56 -7.72 -12.98
CA TYR A 139 1.28 -7.03 -12.75
C TYR A 139 1.47 -5.76 -11.91
N ILE A 140 2.18 -5.85 -10.78
CA ILE A 140 2.43 -4.72 -9.88
C ILE A 140 3.31 -3.66 -10.56
N ARG A 141 4.36 -4.07 -11.30
CA ARG A 141 5.22 -3.16 -12.06
C ARG A 141 4.43 -2.35 -13.08
N ASN A 142 3.64 -3.03 -13.90
CA ASN A 142 2.79 -2.40 -14.91
C ASN A 142 1.75 -1.48 -14.27
N SER A 143 1.16 -1.87 -13.13
CA SER A 143 0.21 -1.06 -12.39
C SER A 143 0.83 0.23 -11.85
N ILE A 144 2.03 0.17 -11.28
CA ILE A 144 2.73 1.33 -10.73
C ILE A 144 3.22 2.25 -11.86
N ASP A 145 3.78 1.70 -12.93
CA ASP A 145 4.25 2.46 -14.08
C ASP A 145 3.09 3.15 -14.81
N GLY A 146 1.99 2.42 -15.01
CA GLY A 146 0.75 2.97 -15.54
C GLY A 146 0.16 4.06 -14.63
N GLY A 147 0.17 3.84 -13.32
CA GLY A 147 -0.24 4.85 -12.33
C GLY A 147 0.58 6.13 -12.43
N ARG A 148 1.90 6.01 -12.54
CA ARG A 148 2.82 7.15 -12.72
C ARG A 148 2.45 7.99 -13.94
N VAL A 149 2.33 7.35 -15.11
CA VAL A 149 2.09 8.05 -16.37
C VAL A 149 0.65 8.56 -16.48
N HIS A 150 -0.33 7.75 -16.10
CA HIS A 150 -1.74 8.04 -16.37
C HIS A 150 -2.48 8.71 -15.22
N LEU A 151 -2.14 8.42 -13.96
CA LEU A 151 -2.79 9.03 -12.79
C LEU A 151 -2.02 10.24 -12.28
N PHE A 152 -0.71 10.08 -12.06
CA PHE A 152 0.15 11.14 -11.53
C PHE A 152 0.68 12.09 -12.60
N LYS A 153 0.54 11.72 -13.88
CA LYS A 153 0.99 12.51 -15.03
C LYS A 153 2.49 12.85 -14.94
N GLU A 154 3.29 11.92 -14.43
CA GLU A 154 4.74 12.07 -14.32
C GLU A 154 5.45 11.32 -15.45
N SER A 155 6.35 12.01 -16.18
CA SER A 155 7.23 11.37 -17.16
C SER A 155 8.21 10.41 -16.47
N ILE A 156 8.72 9.45 -17.24
CA ILE A 156 9.84 8.58 -16.86
C ILE A 156 11.10 9.43 -16.59
N ASP A 157 11.26 10.55 -17.29
CA ASP A 157 12.43 11.45 -17.14
C ASP A 157 12.53 12.10 -15.76
N THR A 158 11.45 12.09 -14.96
CA THR A 158 11.46 12.65 -13.61
C THR A 158 11.98 11.65 -12.55
N ILE A 159 12.24 10.38 -12.92
CA ILE A 159 12.75 9.34 -12.00
C ILE A 159 14.07 9.76 -11.32
N PRO A 160 15.09 10.31 -12.02
CA PRO A 160 16.34 10.74 -11.37
C PRO A 160 16.12 11.82 -10.30
N ALA A 161 15.20 12.76 -10.55
CA ALA A 161 14.81 13.77 -9.57
C ALA A 161 14.09 13.13 -8.38
N GLY A 162 13.19 12.17 -8.64
CA GLY A 162 12.53 11.34 -7.63
C GLY A 162 13.54 10.60 -6.75
N LYS A 163 14.57 9.97 -7.34
CA LYS A 163 15.63 9.25 -6.60
C LYS A 163 16.43 10.18 -5.69
N SER A 164 16.77 11.36 -6.20
CA SER A 164 17.49 12.38 -5.42
C SER A 164 16.66 12.87 -4.23
N ARG A 165 15.35 13.05 -4.42
CA ARG A 165 14.42 13.43 -3.38
C ARG A 165 14.19 12.31 -2.36
N LEU A 166 14.03 11.07 -2.84
CA LEU A 166 13.88 9.87 -2.02
C LEU A 166 15.09 9.70 -1.08
N MET A 167 16.31 9.91 -1.58
CA MET A 167 17.53 9.84 -0.76
C MET A 167 17.52 10.85 0.39
N LYS A 168 17.09 12.10 0.13
CA LYS A 168 16.96 13.13 1.18
C LYS A 168 15.96 12.70 2.25
N PHE A 169 14.80 12.16 1.84
CA PHE A 169 13.83 11.66 2.80
C PHE A 169 14.29 10.41 3.53
N TYR A 170 15.03 9.52 2.89
CA TYR A 170 15.62 8.37 3.54
C TYR A 170 16.55 8.82 4.66
N ILE A 171 17.48 9.75 4.39
CA ILE A 171 18.39 10.29 5.40
C ILE A 171 17.60 10.95 6.54
N ALA A 172 16.60 11.78 6.22
CA ALA A 172 15.75 12.41 7.23
C ALA A 172 15.00 11.37 8.09
N GLN A 173 14.46 10.31 7.49
CA GLN A 173 13.79 9.22 8.19
C GLN A 173 14.77 8.46 9.10
N GLN A 174 15.99 8.20 8.65
CA GLN A 174 16.99 7.55 9.50
C GLN A 174 17.39 8.42 10.70
N ILE A 175 17.55 9.73 10.50
CA ILE A 175 17.79 10.66 11.61
C ILE A 175 16.65 10.61 12.63
N ILE A 176 15.39 10.68 12.16
CA ILE A 176 14.21 10.57 13.03
C ILE A 176 14.22 9.24 13.79
N ASN A 177 14.50 8.12 13.11
CA ASN A 177 14.57 6.81 13.74
C ASN A 177 15.64 6.78 14.85
N VAL A 178 16.85 7.26 14.56
CA VAL A 178 17.94 7.31 15.55
C VAL A 178 17.57 8.18 16.75
N LEU A 179 16.97 9.36 16.53
CA LEU A 179 16.52 10.24 17.60
C LEU A 179 15.42 9.59 18.45
N LEU A 180 14.45 8.91 17.83
CA LEU A 180 13.38 8.20 18.53
C LEU A 180 13.92 7.02 19.34
N PHE A 181 14.80 6.20 18.77
CA PHE A 181 15.45 5.10 19.50
C PHE A 181 16.28 5.61 20.67
N GLY A 182 17.04 6.69 20.47
CA GLY A 182 17.81 7.35 21.52
C GLY A 182 16.92 7.88 22.64
N LEU A 183 15.79 8.50 22.31
CA LEU A 183 14.80 8.98 23.28
C LEU A 183 14.21 7.82 24.09
N VAL A 184 13.79 6.73 23.43
CA VAL A 184 13.25 5.54 24.10
C VAL A 184 14.28 4.92 25.03
N ALA A 185 15.54 4.79 24.58
CA ALA A 185 16.63 4.26 25.41
C ALA A 185 16.88 5.16 26.63
N TRP A 186 16.90 6.48 26.45
CA TRP A 186 17.10 7.44 27.54
C TRP A 186 15.96 7.40 28.56
N VAL A 187 14.69 7.40 28.11
CA VAL A 187 13.52 7.28 29.01
C VAL A 187 13.57 5.96 29.78
N SER A 188 13.86 4.86 29.10
CA SER A 188 13.96 3.53 29.73
C SER A 188 15.05 3.51 30.79
N TRP A 189 16.23 4.06 30.49
CA TRP A 189 17.33 4.18 31.45
C TRP A 189 16.95 5.01 32.67
N ARG A 190 16.29 6.16 32.47
CA ARG A 190 15.81 7.03 33.57
C ARG A 190 14.83 6.31 34.49
N ILE A 191 13.87 5.57 33.92
CA ILE A 191 12.89 4.79 34.70
C ILE A 191 13.61 3.71 35.50
N LEU A 192 14.48 2.92 34.85
CA LEU A 192 15.21 1.84 35.52
C LEU A 192 16.14 2.36 36.63
N HIS A 193 16.82 3.48 36.41
CA HIS A 193 17.67 4.11 37.41
C HIS A 193 16.86 4.58 38.62
N ASN A 194 15.71 5.21 38.40
CA ASN A 194 14.86 5.68 39.49
C ASN A 194 14.22 4.52 40.26
N VAL A 195 13.82 3.43 39.60
CA VAL A 195 13.30 2.22 40.27
C VAL A 195 14.36 1.52 41.12
N ARG A 196 15.64 1.56 40.72
CA ARG A 196 16.76 0.99 41.49
C ARG A 196 17.15 1.79 42.74
N LEU A 197 16.67 3.04 42.86
CA LEU A 197 16.95 3.92 44.00
C LEU A 197 15.87 3.86 45.09
N PHE A 198 14.80 3.09 44.87
CA PHE A 198 13.78 2.74 45.86
C PHE A 198 13.94 1.27 46.28
#